data_AF-A0AAW2GEQ7-F1
#
_entry.id   AF-A0AAW2GEQ7-F1
#
_cell.length_a   1.000
_cell.length_b   1.000
_cell.length_c   1.000
_cell.angle_alpha   90.00
_cell.angle_beta   90.00
_cell.angle_gamma   90.00
#
_symmetry.space_group_name_H-M   'P 1'
#
loop_
_entity.id
_entity.type
_entity.pdbx_description
1 polymer ?
#
loop_
_entity_poly.entity_id
_entity_poly.type
_entity_poly.pdbx_seq_one_letter_code
_entity_poly.pdbx_strand_id
1 'polypeptide(L)'
;MYTWPAEHLIHISDEIGQAAFDTAWYQQPLTLRKTIYIVMLRAQKPIIISVPCVMTALSLKYYASYLSTIFSYFTTLRVAMQNV
;
A
#
# COMPACT_ATOMS: atom_id res chain seq x y z
N MET A 1 0.31 -13.17 -7.70
CA MET A 1 1.77 -13.34 -7.53
C MET A 1 2.46 -12.02 -7.22
N TYR A 2 2.26 -10.94 -7.99
CA TYR A 2 2.89 -9.62 -7.74
C TYR A 2 2.29 -8.77 -6.61
N THR A 3 1.15 -9.18 -6.07
CA THR A 3 0.42 -8.43 -5.02
C THR A 3 1.09 -8.53 -3.66
N TRP A 4 1.66 -9.68 -3.31
CA TRP A 4 2.37 -9.88 -2.05
C TRP A 4 3.64 -9.02 -1.91
N PRO A 5 4.59 -9.00 -2.87
CA PRO A 5 5.76 -8.13 -2.76
C PRO A 5 5.41 -6.64 -2.81
N ALA A 6 4.34 -6.25 -3.52
CA ALA A 6 3.87 -4.87 -3.53
C ALA A 6 3.27 -4.45 -2.19
N GLU A 7 2.47 -5.33 -1.56
CA GLU A 7 1.96 -5.11 -0.19
C GLU A 7 3.10 -5.02 0.82
N HIS A 8 4.09 -5.91 0.70
CA HIS A 8 5.27 -5.90 1.56
C HIS A 8 6.08 -4.61 1.41
N LEU A 9 6.23 -4.10 0.19
CA LEU A 9 6.89 -2.81 -0.08
C LEU A 9 6.16 -1.65 0.60
N ILE A 10 4.82 -1.62 0.52
CA ILE A 10 4.00 -0.61 1.18
C ILE A 10 4.22 -0.67 2.70
N HIS A 11 4.17 -1.88 3.27
CA HIS A 11 4.36 -2.10 4.71
C HIS A 11 5.74 -1.62 5.20
N ILE A 12 6.82 -2.07 4.56
CA ILE A 12 8.17 -1.68 4.95
C ILE A 12 8.34 -0.16 4.80
N SER A 13 7.78 0.43 3.73
CA SER A 13 7.86 1.87 3.52
C SER A 13 7.16 2.68 4.62
N ASP A 14 6.07 2.17 5.19
CA ASP A 14 5.32 2.81 6.27
C ASP A 14 6.09 2.71 7.61
N GLU A 15 6.74 1.58 7.85
CA GLU A 15 7.54 1.33 9.06
C GLU A 15 8.76 2.26 9.18
N ILE A 16 9.33 2.74 8.08
CA ILE A 16 10.50 3.65 8.09
C ILE A 16 10.22 4.91 8.94
N GLY A 17 8.99 5.44 8.89
CA GLY A 17 8.61 6.64 9.64
C GLY A 17 8.63 6.39 11.15
N GLN A 18 8.09 5.25 11.59
CA GLN A 18 8.11 4.83 12.98
C GLN A 18 9.53 4.51 13.44
N ALA A 19 10.29 3.75 12.66
CA ALA A 19 11.68 3.42 12.98
C ALA A 19 12.54 4.69 13.13
N ALA A 20 12.35 5.71 12.28
CA ALA A 20 13.02 7.00 12.42
C ALA A 20 12.61 7.73 13.70
N PHE A 21 11.34 7.65 14.09
CA PHE A 21 10.80 8.26 15.31
C PHE A 21 11.31 7.58 16.59
N ASP A 22 11.45 6.26 16.56
CA ASP A 22 11.94 5.46 17.69
C ASP A 22 13.44 5.64 17.94
N THR A 23 14.17 6.22 16.98
CA THR A 23 15.55 6.63 17.23
C THR A 23 15.61 7.75 18.27
N ALA A 24 16.73 7.88 18.98
CA ALA A 24 16.98 9.00 19.88
C ALA A 24 17.25 10.33 19.13
N TRP A 25 16.44 10.66 18.11
CA TRP A 25 16.59 11.80 17.18
C TRP A 25 16.69 13.14 17.89
N TYR A 26 16.11 13.26 19.09
CA TYR A 26 16.14 14.45 19.92
C TYR A 26 17.48 14.69 20.62
N GLN A 27 18.30 13.64 20.78
CA GLN A 27 19.66 13.70 21.33
C GLN A 27 20.73 13.90 20.25
N GLN A 28 20.34 13.92 18.97
CA GLN A 28 21.27 14.02 17.86
C GLN A 28 21.68 15.46 17.55
N PRO A 29 22.84 15.67 16.90
CA PRO A 29 23.26 16.99 16.44
C PRO A 29 22.20 17.66 15.55
N LEU A 30 22.13 19.00 15.56
CA LEU A 30 21.12 19.77 14.82
C LEU A 30 21.05 19.42 13.32
N THR A 31 22.19 19.08 12.72
CA THR A 31 22.27 18.64 11.32
C THR A 31 21.54 17.32 11.11
N LEU A 32 21.82 16.32 11.94
CA LEU A 32 21.19 15.01 11.87
C LEU A 32 19.70 15.07 12.23
N ARG A 33 19.34 15.90 13.22
CA ARG A 33 17.95 16.12 13.63
C ARG A 33 17.09 16.64 12.48
N LYS A 34 17.60 17.60 11.71
CA LYS A 34 16.94 18.12 10.50
C LYS A 34 16.78 17.03 9.44
N THR A 35 17.82 16.21 9.23
CA THR A 35 17.76 15.11 8.27
C THR A 35 16.71 14.07 8.67
N ILE A 36 16.71 13.61 9.93
CA ILE A 36 15.73 12.64 10.43
C ILE A 36 14.31 13.21 10.31
N TYR A 37 14.11 14.48 10.63
CA TYR A 37 12.82 15.13 10.46
C TYR A 37 12.32 15.11 9.01
N ILE A 38 13.20 15.37 8.04
CA ILE A 38 12.87 15.25 6.60
C ILE A 38 12.50 13.79 6.24
N VAL A 39 13.23 12.80 6.78
CA VAL A 39 12.92 11.38 6.56
C VAL A 39 11.53 11.04 7.11
N MET A 40 11.21 11.46 8.34
CA MET A 40 9.88 11.26 8.94
C MET A 40 8.77 11.88 8.08
N LEU A 41 8.95 13.13 7.63
CA LEU A 41 7.98 13.79 6.74
C LEU A 41 7.82 13.06 5.40
N ARG A 42 8.90 12.50 4.86
CA ARG A 42 8.85 11.76 3.59
C ARG A 42 8.21 10.38 3.74
N ALA A 43 8.44 9.70 4.87
CA ALA A 43 7.91 8.37 5.16
C ALA A 43 6.39 8.34 5.33
N GLN A 44 5.75 9.48 5.66
CA GLN A 44 4.28 9.61 5.68
C GLN A 44 3.61 9.30 4.33
N LYS A 45 4.38 9.25 3.24
CA LYS A 45 3.91 8.87 1.91
C LYS A 45 4.52 7.52 1.54
N PRO A 46 3.83 6.40 1.80
CA PRO A 46 4.36 5.07 1.51
C PRO A 46 4.59 4.88 0.01
N ILE A 47 5.60 4.09 -0.33
CA ILE A 47 5.92 3.73 -1.71
C ILE A 47 4.85 2.79 -2.24
N ILE A 48 4.07 3.26 -3.22
CA ILE A 48 3.03 2.49 -3.89
C ILE A 48 3.39 2.24 -5.36
N ILE A 49 3.06 1.05 -5.85
CA ILE A 49 3.12 0.73 -7.27
C ILE A 49 1.72 1.01 -7.84
N SER A 50 1.59 2.07 -8.64
CA SER A 50 0.32 2.46 -9.27
C SER A 50 0.42 2.35 -10.79
N VAL A 51 -0.65 1.89 -11.44
CA VAL A 51 -0.79 1.92 -12.90
C VAL A 51 -1.91 2.91 -13.23
N PRO A 52 -1.58 4.08 -13.84
CA PRO A 52 -2.59 5.07 -14.21
C PRO A 52 -3.72 4.42 -15.02
N CYS A 53 -4.97 4.87 -14.80
CA CYS A 53 -6.19 4.36 -15.42
C CYS A 53 -6.64 2.95 -14.97
N VAL A 54 -5.73 2.07 -14.56
CA VAL A 54 -6.06 0.68 -14.22
C VAL A 54 -6.20 0.47 -12.71
N MET A 55 -5.26 0.98 -11.92
CA MET A 55 -5.12 0.62 -10.52
C MET A 55 -4.40 1.70 -9.71
N THR A 56 -5.06 2.20 -8.67
CA THR A 56 -4.55 3.27 -7.79
C THR A 56 -3.39 2.82 -6.92
N ALA A 57 -3.43 1.59 -6.38
CA ALA A 57 -2.31 0.99 -5.66
C ALA A 57 -2.35 -0.54 -5.78
N LEU A 58 -1.23 -1.15 -6.18
CA LEU A 58 -1.05 -2.59 -6.17
C LEU A 58 -0.96 -3.05 -4.71
N SER A 59 -2.11 -3.43 -4.17
CA SER A 59 -2.27 -3.90 -2.80
C SER A 59 -3.07 -5.20 -2.77
N LEU A 60 -2.94 -5.94 -1.66
CA LEU A 60 -3.77 -7.10 -1.39
C LEU A 60 -5.25 -6.73 -1.34
N LYS A 61 -5.57 -5.52 -0.84
CA LYS A 61 -6.93 -4.97 -0.83
C LYS A 61 -7.49 -4.82 -2.25
N TYR A 62 -6.72 -4.26 -3.17
CA TYR A 62 -7.13 -4.15 -4.58
C TYR A 62 -7.37 -5.53 -5.19
N TYR A 63 -6.46 -6.48 -4.94
CA TYR A 63 -6.61 -7.85 -5.44
C TYR A 63 -7.85 -8.55 -4.91
N ALA A 64 -8.14 -8.44 -3.61
CA ALA A 64 -9.33 -9.01 -2.99
C ALA A 64 -10.61 -8.40 -3.57
N SER A 65 -10.65 -7.08 -3.74
CA SER A 65 -11.77 -6.39 -4.39
C SER A 65 -11.96 -6.86 -5.84
N TYR A 66 -10.88 -7.02 -6.59
CA TYR A 66 -10.92 -7.48 -7.97
C TYR A 66 -11.50 -8.90 -8.08
N LEU A 67 -11.05 -9.82 -7.22
CA LEU A 67 -11.60 -11.17 -7.14
C LEU A 67 -13.09 -11.15 -6.76
N SER A 68 -13.48 -10.35 -5.77
CA SER A 68 -14.88 -10.21 -5.36
C SER A 68 -15.78 -9.77 -6.52
N THR A 69 -15.31 -8.80 -7.32
CA THR A 69 -16.04 -8.33 -8.51
C THR A 69 -16.18 -9.42 -9.57
N ILE A 70 -15.12 -10.20 -9.81
CA ILE A 70 -15.17 -11.35 -10.72
C ILE A 70 -16.21 -12.37 -10.27
N PHE A 71 -16.17 -12.78 -8.99
CA PHE A 71 -17.15 -13.72 -8.44
C PHE A 71 -18.58 -13.19 -8.52
N SER A 72 -18.77 -11.89 -8.27
CA SER A 72 -20.07 -11.24 -8.43
C SER A 72 -20.57 -11.37 -9.87
N TYR A 73 -19.74 -11.06 -10.88
CA TYR A 73 -20.12 -11.20 -12.28
C TYR A 73 -20.40 -12.64 -12.70
N PHE A 74 -19.62 -13.61 -12.23
CA PHE A 74 -19.90 -15.02 -12.50
C PHE A 74 -21.22 -15.46 -11.87
N THR A 75 -21.53 -14.98 -10.67
CA THR A 75 -22.76 -15.32 -9.96
C THR A 75 -23.97 -14.70 -10.68
N THR A 76 -23.90 -13.43 -11.07
CA THR A 76 -24.99 -12.78 -11.82
C THR A 76 -25.20 -13.43 -13.19
N LEU A 77 -24.12 -13.78 -13.90
CA LEU A 77 -24.21 -14.49 -15.17
C LEU A 77 -24.87 -15.85 -15.00
N ARG A 78 -24.48 -16.62 -13.97
CA ARG A 78 -25.09 -17.92 -13.66
C ARG A 78 -26.59 -17.80 -13.41
N VAL A 79 -27.00 -16.82 -12.59
CA VAL A 79 -28.41 -16.58 -12.28
C VAL A 79 -29.16 -16.15 -13.54
N ALA A 80 -28.60 -15.29 -14.38
CA ALA A 80 -29.22 -14.88 -15.64
C ALA A 80 -29.44 -16.07 -16.59
N MET A 81 -28.46 -16.97 -16.71
CA MET A 81 -28.58 -18.18 -17.55
C MET A 81 -29.60 -19.20 -17.02
N GLN A 82 -29.88 -19.22 -15.71
CA GLN A 82 -30.91 -20.08 -15.11
C GLN A 82 -32.32 -19.51 -15.26
N ASN A 83 -32.44 -18.21 -15.52
CA ASN A 83 -33.70 -17.51 -15.74
C ASN A 83 -34.06 -17.37 -17.25
N VAL A 84 -33.26 -17.98 -18.13
CA VAL A 84 -33.53 -18.16 -19.57
C VAL A 84 -33.97 -19.60 -19.79
#